data_AF-A0A964WS03-F1
#
_entry.id   AF-A0A964WS03-F1
#
_cell.length_a   1.000
_cell.length_b   1.000
_cell.length_c   1.000
_cell.angle_alpha   90.00
_cell.angle_beta   90.00
_cell.angle_gamma   90.00
#
_symmetry.space_group_name_H-M   'P 1'
#
loop_
_entity.id
_entity.type
_entity.pdbx_description
1 polymer ?
#
loop_
_entity_poly.entity_id
_entity_poly.type
_entity_poly.pdbx_seq_one_letter_code
_entity_poly.pdbx_strand_id
1 'polypeptide(L)'
;MIRAGKLDRLVIIERATVAIDGYGREASTWTTIATLRAEIVDGATADDGESRTTFRTRFASIVPTDRLIYAGEARNIVEVRELGRRRGLEITTTTKGPTP
;
A
#
# COMPACT_ATOMS: atom_id res chain seq x y z
N MET A 1 -3.99 7.86 -19.71
CA MET A 1 -5.17 8.47 -19.04
C MET A 1 -5.79 7.40 -18.15
N ILE A 2 -5.98 7.66 -16.85
CA ILE A 2 -6.70 6.72 -15.98
C ILE A 2 -8.19 6.83 -16.34
N ARG A 3 -8.81 5.76 -16.84
CA ARG A 3 -10.25 5.73 -17.13
C ARG A 3 -11.01 5.57 -15.80
N ALA A 4 -11.95 6.47 -15.55
CA ALA A 4 -12.69 6.56 -14.28
C ALA A 4 -13.47 5.28 -13.89
N GLY A 5 -13.77 4.39 -14.85
CA GLY A 5 -14.48 3.12 -14.60
C GLY A 5 -13.61 1.94 -14.18
N LYS A 6 -12.27 2.07 -14.15
CA LYS A 6 -11.37 0.95 -13.79
C LYS A 6 -10.93 0.93 -12.33
N LEU A 7 -11.12 2.03 -11.60
CA LEU A 7 -10.78 2.12 -10.17
C LEU A 7 -11.93 1.54 -9.32
N ASP A 8 -12.15 0.24 -9.42
CA ASP A 8 -13.27 -0.46 -8.76
C ASP A 8 -12.95 -0.90 -7.32
N ARG A 9 -11.66 -0.98 -6.95
CA ARG A 9 -11.22 -1.39 -5.61
C ARG A 9 -11.08 -0.21 -4.66
N LEU A 10 -11.40 -0.44 -3.39
CA LEU A 10 -11.10 0.48 -2.30
C LEU A 10 -9.84 -0.01 -1.59
N VAL A 11 -8.86 0.87 -1.43
CA VAL A 11 -7.63 0.61 -0.67
C VAL A 11 -7.42 1.70 0.37
N ILE A 12 -6.85 1.33 1.51
CA ILE A 12 -6.51 2.25 2.59
C ILE A 12 -5.00 2.25 2.74
N ILE A 13 -4.40 3.43 2.84
CA ILE A 13 -2.98 3.57 3.12
C ILE A 13 -2.83 3.96 4.58
N GLU A 14 -2.01 3.21 5.30
CA GLU A 14 -1.70 3.49 6.69
C GLU A 14 -0.21 3.75 6.86
N ARG A 15 0.11 4.70 7.74
CA ARG A 15 1.48 5.05 8.11
C ARG A 15 1.71 4.72 9.57
N ALA A 16 2.84 4.07 9.86
CA ALA A 16 3.28 3.86 11.23
C ALA A 16 3.80 5.17 11.82
N THR A 17 3.32 5.51 13.01
CA THR A 17 3.95 6.47 13.91
C THR A 17 4.56 5.69 15.06
N VAL A 18 5.88 5.74 15.17
CA VAL A 18 6.61 5.15 16.29
C VAL A 18 6.67 6.18 17.40
N ALA A 19 6.14 5.82 18.58
CA ALA A 19 6.27 6.60 19.80
C ALA A 19 7.04 5.77 20.83
N ILE A 20 7.90 6.42 21.61
CA ILE A 20 8.49 5.79 22.78
C ILE A 20 7.49 5.93 23.93
N ASP A 21 7.06 4.81 24.49
CA ASP A 21 6.13 4.81 25.63
C ASP A 21 6.82 5.27 26.92
N GLY A 22 6.04 5.44 28.00
CA GLY A 22 6.56 5.85 29.32
C GLY A 22 7.54 4.84 29.96
N TYR A 23 7.75 3.68 29.34
CA TYR A 23 8.67 2.63 29.77
C TYR A 23 9.88 2.48 28.83
N GLY A 24 10.06 3.40 27.87
CA GLY A 24 11.19 3.38 26.94
C GLY A 24 11.06 2.36 25.81
N ARG A 25 9.87 1.81 25.55
CA ARG A 25 9.63 0.86 24.45
C ARG A 25 9.03 1.57 23.25
N GLU A 26 9.40 1.14 22.06
CA GLU A 26 8.81 1.61 20.81
C GLU A 26 7.42 0.99 20.62
N ALA A 27 6.39 1.83 20.57
CA ALA A 27 5.02 1.47 20.21
C ALA A 27 4.69 2.07 18.84
N SER A 28 4.47 1.18 17.86
CA SER A 28 4.05 1.57 16.51
C SER A 28 2.53 1.62 16.42
N THR A 29 1.98 2.81 16.19
CA THR A 29 0.56 3.00 15.90
C THR A 29 0.37 3.25 14.41
N TRP A 30 -0.51 2.49 13.76
CA TRP A 30 -0.83 2.69 12.35
C TRP A 30 -2.02 3.63 12.20
N THR A 31 -1.84 4.71 11.45
CA THR A 31 -2.88 5.71 11.18
C THR A 31 -3.23 5.73 9.70
N THR A 32 -4.52 5.76 9.37
CA THR A 32 -4.98 5.96 8.00
C THR A 32 -4.58 7.36 7.50
N ILE A 33 -3.78 7.40 6.43
CA ILE A 33 -3.34 8.65 5.79
C ILE A 33 -4.08 8.92 4.48
N ALA A 34 -4.63 7.89 3.84
CA ALA A 34 -5.40 8.04 2.61
C ALA A 34 -6.36 6.87 2.40
N THR A 35 -7.52 7.16 1.80
CA THR A 35 -8.44 6.16 1.26
C THR A 35 -8.60 6.42 -0.23
N LEU A 36 -8.23 5.44 -1.06
CA LEU A 36 -8.11 5.61 -2.51
C LEU A 36 -8.93 4.57 -3.26
N ARG A 37 -9.40 4.95 -4.44
CA ARG A 37 -9.90 4.01 -5.44
C ARG A 37 -8.73 3.49 -6.28
N ALA A 38 -8.70 2.19 -6.55
CA ALA A 38 -7.61 1.49 -7.22
C ALA A 38 -8.10 0.53 -8.31
N GLU A 39 -7.28 0.35 -9.36
CA GLU A 39 -7.37 -0.71 -10.35
C GLU A 39 -6.29 -1.75 -10.02
N ILE A 40 -6.59 -3.04 -10.04
CA ILE A 40 -5.53 -4.07 -10.03
C ILE A 40 -4.99 -4.19 -11.45
N VAL A 41 -3.71 -3.89 -11.64
CA VAL A 41 -3.03 -3.94 -12.94
C VAL A 41 -2.35 -5.29 -13.15
N ASP A 42 -1.86 -5.89 -12.08
CA ASP A 42 -1.18 -7.18 -12.10
C ASP A 42 -1.31 -7.88 -10.74
N GLY A 43 -1.29 -9.21 -10.75
CA GLY A 43 -1.44 -10.04 -9.55
C GLY A 43 -0.89 -11.45 -9.77
N ALA A 44 0.02 -11.87 -8.89
CA ALA A 44 0.61 -13.19 -8.90
C ALA A 44 0.66 -13.75 -7.47
N THR A 45 0.53 -15.07 -7.35
CA THR A 45 0.76 -15.78 -6.08
C THR A 45 1.82 -16.84 -6.34
N ALA A 46 2.87 -16.83 -5.53
CA ALA A 46 3.94 -17.81 -5.57
C ALA A 46 3.50 -19.11 -4.85
N ASP A 47 4.20 -20.21 -5.13
CA ASP A 47 3.89 -21.53 -4.57
C ASP A 47 4.06 -21.59 -3.04
N ASP A 48 4.79 -20.64 -2.45
CA ASP A 48 4.97 -20.48 -1.00
C ASP A 48 3.83 -19.67 -0.33
N GLY A 49 2.82 -19.26 -1.10
CA GLY A 49 1.69 -18.46 -0.62
C GLY A 49 1.96 -16.96 -0.57
N GLU A 50 3.13 -16.47 -1.02
CA GLU A 50 3.39 -15.04 -1.17
C GLU A 50 2.58 -14.48 -2.35
N SER A 51 1.72 -13.49 -2.08
CA SER A 51 0.93 -12.83 -3.12
C SER A 51 1.45 -11.43 -3.38
N ARG A 52 1.84 -11.18 -4.63
CA ARG A 52 2.24 -9.86 -5.13
C ARG A 52 1.10 -9.24 -5.93
N THR A 53 0.77 -7.99 -5.65
CA THR A 53 -0.31 -7.28 -6.35
C THR A 53 0.09 -5.84 -6.65
N THR A 54 -0.12 -5.43 -7.90
CA THR A 54 0.16 -4.07 -8.38
C THR A 54 -1.14 -3.31 -8.54
N PHE A 55 -1.29 -2.25 -7.75
CA PHE A 55 -2.44 -1.36 -7.76
C PHE A 55 -2.12 -0.08 -8.50
N ARG A 56 -3.01 0.38 -9.37
CA ARG A 56 -2.95 1.71 -9.96
C ARG A 56 -3.95 2.62 -9.30
N THR A 57 -3.50 3.77 -8.81
CA THR A 57 -4.31 4.74 -8.07
C THR A 57 -4.11 6.16 -8.59
N ARG A 58 -4.92 7.10 -8.09
CA ARG A 58 -4.63 8.54 -8.20
C ARG A 58 -3.41 8.89 -7.35
N PHE A 59 -2.75 10.00 -7.68
CA PHE A 59 -1.57 10.46 -6.94
C PHE A 59 -1.91 10.74 -5.46
N ALA A 60 -1.07 10.22 -4.57
CA ALA A 60 -1.10 10.47 -3.13
C ALA A 60 0.33 10.44 -2.55
N SER A 61 0.54 11.00 -1.37
CA SER A 61 1.85 11.05 -0.73
C SER A 61 2.16 9.74 0.02
N ILE A 62 2.56 8.71 -0.73
CA ILE A 62 2.82 7.35 -0.24
C ILE A 62 4.33 7.08 -0.25
N VAL A 63 4.83 6.44 0.81
CA VAL A 63 6.23 5.99 0.93
C VAL A 63 6.30 4.48 1.15
N PRO A 64 7.44 3.81 0.87
CA PRO A 64 7.54 2.35 1.02
C PRO A 64 7.35 1.83 2.46
N THR A 65 7.55 2.66 3.47
CA THR A 65 7.29 2.31 4.88
C THR A 65 5.80 2.37 5.25
N ASP A 66 4.95 2.90 4.37
CA ASP A 66 3.51 2.79 4.52
C ASP A 66 3.06 1.36 4.19
N ARG A 67 1.88 0.98 4.69
CA ARG A 67 1.21 -0.27 4.31
C ARG A 67 -0.09 0.01 3.58
N LEU A 68 -0.48 -0.92 2.73
CA LEU A 68 -1.73 -0.87 1.98
C LEU A 68 -2.69 -1.93 2.53
N ILE A 69 -3.88 -1.51 2.93
CA ILE A 69 -4.98 -2.40 3.31
C ILE A 69 -5.88 -2.61 2.09
N TYR A 70 -6.08 -3.87 1.73
CA TYR A 70 -6.98 -4.28 0.66
C TYR A 70 -7.78 -5.50 1.12
N ALA A 71 -9.11 -5.46 0.95
CA ALA A 71 -10.01 -6.53 1.38
C ALA A 71 -9.83 -6.95 2.87
N GLY A 72 -9.46 -6.01 3.74
CA GLY A 72 -9.20 -6.26 5.16
C GLY A 72 -7.82 -6.82 5.48
N GLU A 73 -6.99 -7.08 4.47
CA GLU A 73 -5.63 -7.62 4.62
C GLU A 73 -4.59 -6.51 4.50
N ALA A 74 -3.65 -6.48 5.46
CA ALA A 74 -2.51 -5.57 5.42
C ALA A 74 -1.41 -6.13 4.52
N ARG A 75 -0.95 -5.32 3.57
CA ARG A 75 0.11 -5.68 2.62
C ARG A 75 1.25 -4.67 2.68
N ASN A 76 2.48 -5.16 2.59
CA ASN A 76 3.66 -4.32 2.58
C ASN A 76 3.89 -3.72 1.20
N ILE A 77 4.26 -2.45 1.14
CA ILE A 77 4.57 -1.77 -0.12
C ILE A 77 6.02 -2.07 -0.48
N VAL A 78 6.24 -2.66 -1.65
CA VAL A 78 7.59 -2.99 -2.15
C VAL A 78 8.07 -2.02 -3.22
N GLU A 79 7.14 -1.34 -3.91
CA GLU A 79 7.47 -0.37 -4.96
C GLU A 79 6.36 0.69 -5.08
N VAL A 80 6.76 1.95 -5.27
CA VAL A 80 5.85 3.05 -5.62
C VAL A 80 6.41 3.73 -6.87
N ARG A 81 5.69 3.61 -7.98
CA ARG A 81 6.06 4.20 -9.27
C ARG A 81 5.08 5.29 -9.66
N GLU A 82 5.58 6.47 -10.00
CA GLU A 82 4.75 7.57 -10.47
C GLU A 82 4.41 7.44 -11.96
N LEU A 83 3.12 7.52 -12.30
CA LEU A 83 2.63 7.49 -13.68
C LEU A 83 2.57 8.90 -14.28
N GLY A 84 3.74 9.53 -14.38
CA GLY A 84 3.89 10.93 -14.80
C GLY A 84 3.47 11.93 -13.72
N ARG A 85 3.91 13.19 -13.87
CA ARG A 85 3.86 14.21 -12.82
C ARG A 85 2.46 14.39 -12.19
N ARG A 86 2.30 13.89 -10.97
CA ARG A 86 1.12 13.94 -10.08
C ARG A 86 -0.17 13.40 -10.71
N ARG A 87 -0.07 12.47 -11.67
CA ARG A 87 -1.25 11.94 -12.38
C ARG A 87 -1.79 10.65 -11.76
N GLY A 88 -0.90 9.80 -11.27
CA GLY A 88 -1.25 8.51 -10.68
C GLY A 88 -0.03 7.80 -10.14
N LEU A 89 -0.27 6.73 -9.41
CA LEU A 89 0.76 5.85 -8.88
C LEU A 89 0.46 4.41 -9.31
N GLU A 90 1.53 3.64 -9.49
CA GLU A 90 1.51 2.19 -9.42
C GLU A 90 2.20 1.77 -8.12
N ILE A 91 1.49 1.00 -7.31
CA ILE A 91 1.91 0.58 -5.99
C ILE A 91 1.95 -0.94 -6.02
N THR A 92 3.14 -1.50 -5.91
CA THR A 92 3.33 -2.94 -5.84
C THR A 92 3.41 -3.34 -4.38
N THR A 93 2.67 -4.38 -4.03
CA THR A 93 2.56 -4.86 -2.64
C THR A 93 2.81 -6.36 -2.55
N THR A 94 3.21 -6.83 -1.36
CA THR A 94 3.34 -8.25 -1.01
C THR A 94 2.63 -8.57 0.31
N THR A 95 2.11 -9.80 0.44
CA THR A 95 1.58 -10.34 1.70
C THR A 95 2.66 -10.81 2.65
N LYS A 96 3.89 -10.99 2.17
CA LYS A 96 5.01 -11.37 3.02
C LYS A 96 5.33 -10.26 4.01
N GLY A 97 5.53 -10.62 5.28
CA GLY A 97 6.04 -9.71 6.30
C GLY A 97 7.37 -9.06 5.87
N PRO A 98 7.80 -7.94 6.47
CA PRO A 98 9.09 -7.34 6.15
C PRO A 98 10.17 -8.43 6.25
N THR A 99 10.92 -8.64 5.17
CA THR A 99 12.02 -9.59 5.16
C THR A 99 12.99 -9.23 6.29
N PRO A 100 13.38 -10.18 7.15
CA PRO A 100 14.31 -9.93 8.25
C PRO A 100 15.70 -9.49 7.75
#